data_AF-A0A941J3C2-F1
#
_entry.id   AF-A0A941J3C2-F1
#
_cell.length_a   1.000
_cell.length_b   1.000
_cell.length_c   1.000
_cell.angle_alpha   90.00
_cell.angle_beta   90.00
_cell.angle_gamma   90.00
#
_symmetry.space_group_name_H-M   'P 1'
#
loop_
_entity.id
_entity.type
_entity.pdbx_description
1 polymer ?
#
loop_
_entity_poly.entity_id
_entity_poly.type
_entity_poly.pdbx_seq_one_letter_code
_entity_poly.pdbx_strand_id
1 'polypeptide(L)'
;MGLCRRFPSLTIYEIIPHVLGKRLGKAIILCYILYFVVTGSLVLSRFSQIIDIWILQRTPNWILILLMLGVCVYLVKDNLRSMARFYVLVTPMLIILFGLITYSLKDANFLYLLPIGQSGISNMIKGSKEATFSMLGFEFMLFLYPFVKASNTCKLIAISSAHLFVTLFYTYLVFASLVFFETRKIYILLHSLYCI
;
A
#
# COMPACT_ATOMS: atom_id res chain seq x y z
N MET A 1 8.74 14.46 -11.10
CA MET A 1 9.05 13.61 -12.29
C MET A 1 9.98 14.25 -13.32
N GLY A 2 10.30 15.56 -13.27
CA GLY A 2 11.27 16.18 -14.20
C GLY A 2 12.74 15.77 -14.00
N LEU A 3 13.13 15.37 -12.78
CA LEU A 3 14.51 15.02 -12.44
C LEU A 3 14.94 13.63 -12.96
N CYS A 4 14.03 12.64 -12.95
CA CYS A 4 14.28 11.27 -13.44
C CYS A 4 14.52 11.19 -14.96
N ARG A 5 14.16 12.24 -15.72
CA ARG A 5 14.45 12.35 -17.16
C ARG A 5 15.92 12.68 -17.44
N ARG A 6 16.65 13.27 -16.48
CA ARG A 6 17.99 13.80 -16.69
C ARG A 6 19.12 12.82 -16.31
N PHE A 7 18.82 11.80 -15.50
CA PHE A 7 19.75 10.74 -15.11
C PHE A 7 19.06 9.36 -15.11
N PRO A 8 18.90 8.73 -16.29
CA PRO A 8 18.12 7.50 -16.46
C PRO A 8 18.81 6.22 -15.94
N SER A 9 20.11 6.27 -15.62
CA SER A 9 20.95 5.11 -15.27
C SER A 9 21.46 5.08 -13.83
N LEU A 10 21.23 6.14 -13.04
CA LEU A 10 21.76 6.27 -11.68
C LEU A 10 20.64 6.00 -10.68
N THR A 11 20.93 5.20 -9.66
CA THR A 11 20.00 5.00 -8.55
C THR A 11 19.83 6.31 -7.77
N ILE A 12 18.71 6.50 -7.06
CA ILE A 12 18.50 7.68 -6.21
C ILE A 12 19.67 7.88 -5.23
N TYR A 13 20.25 6.78 -4.75
CA TYR A 13 21.45 6.76 -3.91
C TYR A 13 22.69 7.36 -4.57
N GLU A 14 22.80 7.36 -5.90
CA GLU A 14 23.91 7.95 -6.64
C GLU A 14 23.59 9.36 -7.15
N ILE A 15 22.34 9.64 -7.52
CA ILE A 15 21.90 10.97 -7.98
C ILE A 15 22.00 12.00 -6.84
N ILE A 16 21.55 11.63 -5.63
CA ILE A 16 21.52 12.56 -4.49
C ILE A 16 22.92 13.09 -4.14
N PRO A 17 23.96 12.25 -3.89
CA PRO A 17 25.30 12.76 -3.57
C PRO A 17 25.97 13.45 -4.75
N HIS A 18 25.59 13.16 -6.00
CA HIS A 18 26.13 13.82 -7.18
C HIS A 18 25.58 15.24 -7.38
N VAL A 19 24.31 15.48 -7.00
CA VAL A 19 23.65 16.80 -7.14
C VAL A 19 23.80 17.67 -5.88
N LEU A 20 23.79 17.08 -4.68
CA LEU A 20 23.78 17.81 -3.41
C LEU A 20 25.11 17.74 -2.62
N GLY A 21 26.09 16.97 -3.10
CA GLY A 21 27.38 16.80 -2.47
C GLY A 21 27.41 15.69 -1.40
N LYS A 22 28.62 15.19 -1.08
CA LYS A 22 28.83 13.97 -0.25
C LYS A 22 28.23 14.02 1.17
N ARG A 23 28.18 15.20 1.81
CA ARG A 23 27.67 15.34 3.19
C ARG A 23 26.14 15.38 3.24
N LEU A 24 25.52 16.25 2.43
CA LEU A 24 24.04 16.33 2.33
C LEU A 24 23.45 15.08 1.70
N GLY A 25 24.15 14.46 0.75
CA GLY A 25 23.72 13.20 0.15
C GLY A 25 23.62 12.06 1.17
N LYS A 26 24.60 11.90 2.05
CA LYS A 26 24.54 10.89 3.13
C LYS A 26 23.38 11.13 4.10
N ALA A 27 23.09 12.39 4.45
CA ALA A 27 21.96 12.71 5.34
C ALA A 27 20.62 12.31 4.72
N ILE A 28 20.40 12.61 3.44
CA ILE A 28 19.15 12.27 2.73
C ILE A 28 19.02 10.74 2.57
N ILE A 29 20.13 10.04 2.27
CA ILE A 29 20.14 8.57 2.21
C ILE A 29 19.74 7.97 3.56
N LEU A 30 20.26 8.50 4.67
CA LEU A 30 19.88 8.06 6.01
C LEU A 30 18.39 8.29 6.28
N CYS A 31 17.85 9.46 5.90
CA CYS A 31 16.42 9.74 6.01
C CYS A 31 15.58 8.74 5.20
N TYR A 32 16.00 8.38 3.99
CA TYR A 32 15.32 7.36 3.18
C TYR A 32 15.34 5.98 3.84
N ILE A 33 16.48 5.56 4.40
CA ILE A 33 16.57 4.28 5.12
C ILE A 33 15.59 4.28 6.31
N LEU A 34 15.58 5.35 7.11
CA LEU A 34 14.65 5.48 8.23
C LEU A 34 13.18 5.43 7.76
N TYR A 35 12.87 6.11 6.66
CA TYR A 35 11.54 6.06 6.06
C TYR A 35 11.13 4.64 5.65
N PHE A 36 12.02 3.87 5.01
CA PHE A 36 11.73 2.48 4.65
C PHE A 36 11.56 1.57 5.88
N VAL A 37 12.32 1.80 6.94
CA VAL A 37 12.17 1.05 8.20
C VAL A 37 10.83 1.34 8.85
N VAL A 38 10.40 2.61 8.91
CA VAL A 38 9.11 3.01 9.48
C VAL A 38 7.95 2.49 8.65
N THR A 39 8.01 2.62 7.33
CA THR A 39 6.95 2.09 6.45
C THR A 39 6.87 0.57 6.51
N GLY A 40 8.01 -0.13 6.54
CA GLY A 40 8.07 -1.58 6.72
C GLY A 40 7.47 -2.05 8.05
N SER A 41 7.79 -1.37 9.16
CA SER A 41 7.23 -1.72 10.47
C SER A 41 5.73 -1.44 10.56
N LEU A 42 5.23 -0.38 9.92
CA LEU A 42 3.81 -0.09 9.80
C LEU A 42 3.08 -1.20 9.04
N VAL A 43 3.57 -1.60 7.87
CA VAL A 43 2.97 -2.69 7.07
C VAL A 43 2.93 -4.00 7.87
N LEU A 44 4.04 -4.35 8.54
CA LEU A 44 4.14 -5.55 9.37
C LEU A 44 3.12 -5.53 10.53
N SER A 45 2.98 -4.38 11.19
CA SER A 45 2.03 -4.21 12.30
C SER A 45 0.57 -4.32 11.82
N ARG A 46 0.22 -3.72 10.68
CA ARG A 46 -1.13 -3.83 10.10
C ARG A 46 -1.45 -5.26 9.68
N PHE A 47 -0.49 -5.96 9.09
CA PHE A 47 -0.68 -7.34 8.70
C PHE A 47 -0.85 -8.28 9.90
N SER A 48 -0.06 -8.06 10.97
CA SER A 48 -0.23 -8.78 12.24
C SER A 48 -1.62 -8.59 12.83
N GLN A 49 -2.12 -7.34 12.87
CA GLN A 49 -3.48 -7.03 13.36
C GLN A 49 -4.57 -7.76 12.57
N ILE A 50 -4.42 -7.85 11.24
CA ILE A 50 -5.38 -8.59 10.41
C ILE A 50 -5.35 -10.08 10.77
N ILE A 51 -4.18 -10.70 10.90
CA ILE A 51 -4.09 -12.12 11.25
C ILE A 51 -4.63 -12.39 12.65
N ASP A 52 -4.32 -11.52 13.60
CA ASP A 52 -4.79 -11.60 14.98
C ASP A 52 -6.33 -11.62 15.02
N ILE A 53 -6.98 -10.68 14.33
CA ILE A 53 -8.44 -10.59 14.24
C ILE A 53 -9.09 -11.82 13.59
N TRP A 54 -8.51 -12.34 12.51
CA TRP A 54 -9.19 -13.31 11.63
C TRP A 54 -8.80 -14.76 11.86
N ILE A 55 -7.58 -15.04 12.31
CA ILE A 55 -7.02 -16.40 12.33
C ILE A 55 -6.57 -16.79 13.74
N LEU A 56 -5.77 -15.95 14.38
CA LEU A 56 -4.95 -16.35 15.53
C LEU A 56 -5.15 -15.47 16.77
N GLN A 57 -6.41 -15.15 17.09
CA GLN A 57 -6.84 -14.24 18.18
C GLN A 57 -6.22 -14.50 19.57
N ARG A 58 -5.76 -15.72 19.84
CA ARG A 58 -5.13 -16.08 21.14
C ARG A 58 -3.61 -15.94 21.18
N THR A 59 -2.98 -15.59 20.06
CA THR A 59 -1.53 -15.64 19.93
C THR A 59 -0.95 -14.25 20.17
N PRO A 60 0.08 -14.08 21.01
CA PRO A 60 0.62 -12.75 21.26
C PRO A 60 1.22 -12.17 19.97
N ASN A 61 0.85 -10.92 19.68
CA ASN A 61 1.20 -10.20 18.45
C ASN A 61 2.71 -10.23 18.10
N TRP A 62 3.60 -10.25 19.10
CA TRP A 62 5.05 -10.31 18.89
C TRP A 62 5.50 -11.57 18.13
N ILE A 63 4.83 -12.72 18.32
CA ILE A 63 5.15 -13.97 17.62
C ILE A 63 4.78 -13.88 16.14
N LEU A 64 3.61 -13.31 15.83
CA LEU A 64 3.16 -13.08 14.45
C LEU A 64 4.11 -12.15 13.70
N ILE A 65 4.51 -11.05 14.34
CA ILE A 65 5.49 -10.10 13.79
C ILE A 65 6.80 -10.82 13.49
N LEU A 66 7.33 -11.61 14.43
CA LEU A 66 8.60 -12.32 14.27
C LEU A 66 8.55 -13.35 13.14
N LEU A 67 7.46 -14.10 13.04
CA LEU A 67 7.26 -15.09 11.97
C LEU A 67 7.19 -14.42 10.59
N MET A 68 6.44 -13.32 10.48
CA MET A 68 6.35 -12.54 9.24
C MET A 68 7.69 -11.92 8.85
N LEU A 69 8.45 -11.43 9.83
CA LEU A 69 9.79 -10.89 9.61
C LEU A 69 10.75 -11.99 9.09
N GLY A 70 10.62 -13.22 9.59
CA GLY A 70 11.34 -14.39 9.07
C GLY A 70 11.05 -14.66 7.58
N VAL A 71 9.78 -14.60 7.18
CA VAL A 71 9.36 -14.75 5.77
C VAL A 71 9.94 -13.61 4.91
N CYS A 72 9.89 -12.36 5.39
CA CYS A 72 10.47 -11.22 4.69
C CYS A 72 11.99 -11.40 4.48
N VAL A 73 12.73 -11.83 5.51
CA VAL A 73 14.18 -12.09 5.40
C VAL A 73 14.46 -13.21 4.40
N TYR A 74 13.62 -14.24 4.37
CA TYR A 74 13.75 -15.32 3.37
C TYR A 74 13.53 -14.81 1.95
N LEU A 75 12.51 -13.97 1.72
CA LEU A 75 12.22 -13.37 0.41
C LEU A 75 13.34 -12.44 -0.08
N VAL A 76 13.95 -11.67 0.83
CA VAL A 76 15.04 -10.73 0.49
C VAL A 76 16.32 -11.46 0.05
N LYS A 77 16.53 -12.71 0.49
CA LYS A 77 17.66 -13.52 0.01
C LYS A 77 17.54 -13.88 -1.46
N ASP A 78 16.34 -13.80 -2.03
CA ASP A 78 16.09 -14.14 -3.43
C ASP A 78 16.25 -12.93 -4.36
N ASN A 79 16.37 -13.18 -5.66
CA ASN A 79 16.60 -12.10 -6.63
C ASN A 79 15.32 -11.28 -6.89
N LEU A 80 15.48 -10.00 -7.24
CA LEU A 80 14.39 -9.09 -7.63
C LEU A 80 13.46 -9.69 -8.72
N ARG A 81 14.02 -10.53 -9.61
CA ARG A 81 13.26 -11.23 -10.65
C ARG A 81 12.29 -12.27 -10.08
N SER A 82 12.64 -12.93 -8.99
CA SER A 82 11.77 -13.89 -8.28
C SER A 82 10.58 -13.15 -7.67
N MET A 83 10.84 -12.02 -7.00
CA MET A 83 9.79 -11.13 -6.49
C MET A 83 8.83 -10.65 -7.59
N ALA A 84 9.36 -10.21 -8.73
CA ALA A 84 8.54 -9.77 -9.86
C ALA A 84 7.61 -10.89 -10.39
N ARG A 85 8.11 -12.13 -10.50
CA ARG A 85 7.29 -13.28 -10.90
C ARG A 85 6.19 -13.57 -9.90
N PHE A 86 6.49 -13.45 -8.60
CA PHE A 86 5.49 -13.59 -7.55
C PHE A 86 4.38 -12.54 -7.67
N TYR A 87 4.72 -11.27 -7.90
CA TYR A 87 3.69 -10.23 -8.09
C TYR A 87 2.82 -10.46 -9.32
N VAL A 88 3.40 -10.96 -10.42
CA VAL A 88 2.63 -11.35 -11.61
C VAL A 88 1.68 -12.51 -11.30
N LEU A 89 2.11 -13.48 -10.49
CA LEU A 89 1.27 -14.60 -10.03
C LEU A 89 0.12 -14.15 -9.11
N VAL A 90 0.34 -13.12 -8.30
CA VAL A 90 -0.68 -12.57 -7.39
C VAL A 90 -1.70 -11.70 -8.14
N THR A 91 -1.32 -11.12 -9.29
CA THR A 91 -2.18 -10.18 -10.04
C THR A 91 -3.56 -10.76 -10.40
N PRO A 92 -3.71 -12.03 -10.86
CA PRO A 92 -5.02 -12.65 -11.07
C PRO A 92 -5.92 -12.70 -9.83
N MET A 93 -5.36 -12.78 -8.62
CA MET A 93 -6.18 -12.77 -7.40
C MET A 93 -6.94 -11.46 -7.22
N LEU A 94 -6.40 -10.33 -7.71
CA LEU A 94 -7.09 -9.04 -7.68
C LEU A 94 -8.35 -9.06 -8.56
N ILE A 95 -8.31 -9.77 -9.68
CA ILE A 95 -9.46 -9.90 -10.59
C ILE A 95 -10.56 -10.74 -9.92
N ILE A 96 -10.18 -11.83 -9.25
CA ILE A 96 -11.10 -12.68 -8.48
C ILE A 96 -11.75 -11.86 -7.36
N LEU A 97 -10.95 -11.08 -6.62
CA LEU A 97 -11.43 -10.20 -5.56
C LEU A 97 -12.43 -9.16 -6.10
N PHE A 98 -12.10 -8.53 -7.23
CA PHE A 98 -13.00 -7.59 -7.90
C PHE A 98 -14.35 -8.24 -8.27
N GLY A 99 -14.32 -9.46 -8.81
CA GLY A 99 -15.52 -10.23 -9.12
C GLY A 99 -16.36 -10.55 -7.88
N LEU A 100 -15.73 -10.93 -6.77
CA LEU A 100 -16.41 -11.26 -5.52
C LEU A 100 -17.11 -10.03 -4.90
N ILE A 101 -16.46 -8.88 -4.93
CA ILE A 101 -17.04 -7.61 -4.45
C ILE A 101 -18.20 -7.19 -5.34
N THR A 102 -18.05 -7.33 -6.66
CA THR A 102 -19.13 -7.05 -7.62
C THR A 102 -20.34 -7.96 -7.38
N TYR A 103 -20.10 -9.23 -7.06
CA TYR A 103 -21.18 -10.14 -6.70
C TYR A 103 -21.87 -9.73 -5.39
N SER A 104 -21.11 -9.30 -4.38
CA SER A 104 -21.62 -8.85 -3.08
C SER A 104 -22.46 -7.57 -3.18
N LEU A 105 -22.24 -6.75 -4.22
CA LEU A 105 -23.05 -5.55 -4.48
C LEU A 105 -24.52 -5.87 -4.82
N LYS A 106 -24.87 -7.12 -5.16
CA LYS A 106 -26.27 -7.51 -5.42
C LYS A 106 -27.17 -7.35 -4.20
N ASP A 107 -26.63 -7.57 -3.00
CA ASP A 107 -27.36 -7.47 -1.74
C ASP A 107 -27.17 -6.10 -1.06
N ALA A 108 -26.52 -5.17 -1.75
CA ALA A 108 -26.12 -3.89 -1.17
C ALA A 108 -27.26 -2.86 -1.24
N ASN A 109 -27.36 -2.04 -0.19
CA ASN A 109 -28.43 -1.03 -0.07
C ASN A 109 -27.87 0.36 -0.33
N PHE A 110 -28.19 0.93 -1.50
CA PHE A 110 -27.74 2.27 -1.89
C PHE A 110 -28.24 3.40 -0.97
N LEU A 111 -29.25 3.13 -0.12
CA LEU A 111 -29.69 4.08 0.91
C LEU A 111 -28.61 4.35 1.97
N TYR A 112 -27.66 3.43 2.18
CA TYR A 112 -26.53 3.68 3.09
C TYR A 112 -25.56 4.75 2.59
N LEU A 113 -25.66 5.15 1.32
CA LEU A 113 -24.88 6.24 0.77
C LEU A 113 -25.45 7.62 1.16
N LEU A 114 -26.73 7.73 1.55
CA LEU A 114 -27.40 9.03 1.76
C LEU A 114 -26.88 9.94 2.89
N PRO A 115 -26.21 9.51 3.97
CA PRO A 115 -25.64 10.44 4.94
C PRO A 115 -24.33 11.09 4.44
N ILE A 116 -24.29 11.54 3.17
CA ILE A 116 -23.14 12.25 2.58
C ILE A 116 -22.98 13.57 3.33
N GLY A 117 -21.81 13.76 3.95
CA GLY A 117 -21.45 15.01 4.63
C GLY A 117 -21.91 15.12 6.09
N GLN A 118 -22.59 14.12 6.67
CA GLN A 118 -22.99 14.15 8.09
C GLN A 118 -21.77 14.11 9.05
N SER A 119 -20.64 13.56 8.60
CA SER A 119 -19.41 13.51 9.39
C SER A 119 -18.68 14.85 9.48
N GLY A 120 -19.03 15.85 8.67
CA GLY A 120 -18.36 17.15 8.61
C GLY A 120 -17.00 17.11 7.91
N ILE A 121 -16.61 18.25 7.33
CA ILE A 121 -15.39 18.40 6.50
C ILE A 121 -14.12 18.01 7.27
N SER A 122 -14.07 18.27 8.57
CA SER A 122 -12.91 17.90 9.43
C SER A 122 -12.64 16.39 9.43
N ASN A 123 -13.69 15.58 9.51
CA ASN A 123 -13.54 14.12 9.49
C ASN A 123 -13.22 13.60 8.09
N MET A 124 -13.69 14.27 7.03
CA MET A 124 -13.28 13.96 5.66
C MET A 124 -11.77 14.20 5.44
N ILE A 125 -11.23 15.31 5.98
CA ILE A 125 -9.79 15.60 5.89
C ILE A 125 -8.98 14.56 6.68
N LYS A 126 -9.43 14.16 7.88
CA LYS A 126 -8.78 13.09 8.64
C LYS A 126 -8.80 11.76 7.87
N GLY A 127 -9.95 11.39 7.29
CA GLY A 127 -10.06 10.19 6.45
C GLY A 127 -9.16 10.22 5.22
N SER A 128 -9.00 11.39 4.59
CA SER A 128 -8.08 11.58 3.47
C SER A 128 -6.61 11.37 3.85
N LYS A 129 -6.19 11.79 5.06
CA LYS A 129 -4.84 11.51 5.57
C LYS A 129 -4.60 10.00 5.73
N GLU A 130 -5.54 9.28 6.32
CA GLU A 130 -5.47 7.81 6.44
C GLU A 130 -5.47 7.12 5.07
N ALA A 131 -6.28 7.59 4.12
CA ALA A 131 -6.27 7.06 2.75
C ALA A 131 -4.91 7.27 2.04
N THR A 132 -4.23 8.38 2.34
CA THR A 132 -2.88 8.66 1.81
C THR A 132 -1.86 7.64 2.34
N PHE A 133 -1.98 7.22 3.61
CA PHE A 133 -1.15 6.14 4.16
C PHE A 133 -1.35 4.82 3.40
N SER A 134 -2.57 4.51 2.96
CA SER A 134 -2.85 3.31 2.15
C SER A 134 -2.25 3.35 0.75
N MET A 135 -1.91 4.54 0.24
CA MET A 135 -1.23 4.73 -1.05
C MET A 135 0.31 4.75 -0.93
N LEU A 136 0.86 4.53 0.26
CA LEU A 136 2.30 4.37 0.45
C LEU A 136 2.82 3.17 -0.36
N GLY A 137 3.97 3.34 -1.01
CA GLY A 137 4.57 2.31 -1.87
C GLY A 137 4.87 2.78 -3.29
N PHE A 138 4.28 3.89 -3.74
CA PHE A 138 4.66 4.52 -5.02
C PHE A 138 6.16 4.86 -5.09
N GLU A 139 6.76 5.22 -3.97
CA GLU A 139 8.19 5.53 -3.87
C GLU A 139 9.08 4.34 -4.24
N PHE A 140 8.61 3.11 -4.05
CA PHE A 140 9.33 1.91 -4.46
C PHE A 140 9.50 1.81 -5.98
N MET A 141 8.56 2.37 -6.77
CA MET A 141 8.67 2.41 -8.24
C MET A 141 9.85 3.25 -8.70
N LEU A 142 10.20 4.29 -7.94
CA LEU A 142 11.39 5.11 -8.19
C LEU A 142 12.69 4.31 -7.99
N PHE A 143 12.71 3.37 -7.03
CA PHE A 143 13.83 2.44 -6.84
C PHE A 143 13.90 1.36 -7.92
N LEU A 144 12.75 0.90 -8.41
CA LEU A 144 12.68 -0.12 -9.46
C LEU A 144 13.01 0.44 -10.85
N TYR A 145 12.87 1.74 -11.04
CA TYR A 145 13.07 2.45 -12.31
C TYR A 145 14.36 2.08 -13.09
N PRO A 146 15.56 2.05 -12.47
CA PRO A 146 16.80 1.67 -13.17
C PRO A 146 16.89 0.17 -13.51
N PHE A 147 16.18 -0.70 -12.79
CA PHE A 147 16.23 -2.15 -13.00
C PHE A 147 15.36 -2.63 -14.17
N VAL A 148 14.42 -1.80 -14.64
CA VAL A 148 13.56 -2.12 -15.78
C VAL A 148 14.24 -1.72 -17.09
N LYS A 149 14.38 -2.65 -18.03
CA LYS A 149 14.90 -2.37 -19.38
C LYS A 149 13.73 -1.98 -20.31
N ALA A 150 13.48 -0.67 -20.44
CA ALA A 150 12.46 -0.12 -21.35
C ALA A 150 12.78 1.34 -21.70
N SER A 151 12.16 1.87 -22.76
CA SER A 151 12.20 3.31 -23.07
C SER A 151 11.63 4.13 -21.90
N ASN A 152 12.22 5.29 -21.63
CA ASN A 152 11.79 6.20 -20.55
C ASN A 152 10.28 6.53 -20.68
N THR A 153 9.78 6.70 -21.90
CA THR A 153 8.35 6.98 -22.13
C THR A 153 7.48 5.79 -21.74
N CYS A 154 7.85 4.56 -22.11
CA CYS A 154 7.12 3.35 -21.71
C CYS A 154 7.12 3.15 -20.19
N LYS A 155 8.25 3.39 -19.51
CA LYS A 155 8.33 3.29 -18.05
C LYS A 155 7.36 4.25 -17.37
N LEU A 156 7.33 5.50 -17.82
CA LEU A 156 6.45 6.53 -17.26
C LEU A 156 4.98 6.22 -17.50
N ILE A 157 4.63 5.77 -18.72
CA ILE A 157 3.26 5.35 -19.04
C ILE A 157 2.85 4.17 -18.16
N ALA A 158 3.71 3.16 -18.01
CA ALA A 158 3.43 1.97 -17.19
C ALA A 158 3.26 2.31 -15.70
N ILE A 159 4.12 3.16 -15.15
CA ILE A 159 4.02 3.59 -13.74
C ILE A 159 2.75 4.42 -13.52
N SER A 160 2.46 5.35 -14.43
CA SER A 160 1.27 6.20 -14.35
C SER A 160 -0.02 5.39 -14.48
N SER A 161 -0.09 4.46 -15.43
CA SER A 161 -1.27 3.61 -15.63
C SER A 161 -1.47 2.66 -14.46
N ALA A 162 -0.41 2.08 -13.89
CA ALA A 162 -0.49 1.26 -12.70
C ALA A 162 -1.02 2.05 -11.49
N HIS A 163 -0.52 3.27 -11.27
CA HIS A 163 -0.99 4.11 -10.16
C HIS A 163 -2.45 4.54 -10.33
N LEU A 164 -2.85 4.88 -11.56
CA LEU A 164 -4.24 5.20 -11.88
C LEU A 164 -5.16 4.01 -11.62
N PHE A 165 -4.77 2.81 -12.07
CA PHE A 165 -5.52 1.58 -11.83
C PHE A 165 -5.70 1.31 -10.33
N VAL A 166 -4.62 1.39 -9.55
CA VAL A 166 -4.67 1.19 -8.10
C VAL A 166 -5.60 2.20 -7.43
N THR A 167 -5.54 3.47 -7.83
CA THR A 167 -6.41 4.53 -7.28
C THR A 167 -7.89 4.27 -7.59
N LEU A 168 -8.20 3.90 -8.83
CA LEU A 168 -9.57 3.54 -9.23
C LEU A 168 -10.08 2.31 -8.48
N PHE A 169 -9.24 1.29 -8.35
CA PHE A 169 -9.57 0.07 -7.62
C PHE A 169 -9.86 0.37 -6.15
N TYR A 170 -9.01 1.13 -5.45
CA TYR A 170 -9.27 1.55 -4.06
C TYR A 170 -10.55 2.39 -3.94
N THR A 171 -10.80 3.30 -4.87
CA THR A 171 -12.02 4.11 -4.88
C THR A 171 -13.26 3.22 -4.99
N TYR A 172 -13.20 2.21 -5.87
CA TYR A 172 -14.25 1.20 -6.01
C TYR A 172 -14.43 0.37 -4.72
N LEU A 173 -13.35 -0.06 -4.07
CA LEU A 173 -13.41 -0.78 -2.79
C LEU A 173 -14.09 0.05 -1.69
N VAL A 174 -13.72 1.33 -1.59
CA VAL A 174 -14.33 2.25 -0.62
C VAL A 174 -15.81 2.45 -0.93
N PHE A 175 -16.15 2.65 -2.20
CA PHE A 175 -17.56 2.76 -2.61
C PHE A 175 -18.35 1.51 -2.26
N ALA A 176 -17.84 0.33 -2.62
CA ALA A 176 -18.52 -0.93 -2.32
C ALA A 176 -18.68 -1.18 -0.82
N SER A 177 -17.66 -0.84 -0.01
CA SER A 177 -17.75 -0.99 1.44
C SER A 177 -18.78 -0.03 2.06
N LEU A 178 -18.92 1.21 1.56
CA LEU A 178 -19.94 2.15 2.03
C LEU A 178 -21.36 1.73 1.67
N VAL A 179 -21.58 1.11 0.51
CA VAL A 179 -22.91 0.66 0.06
C VAL A 179 -23.31 -0.66 0.70
N PHE A 180 -22.35 -1.52 1.05
CA PHE A 180 -22.62 -2.81 1.69
C PHE A 180 -22.74 -2.70 3.22
N PHE A 181 -21.83 -1.97 3.87
CA PHE A 181 -21.81 -1.83 5.32
C PHE A 181 -22.51 -0.54 5.77
N GLU A 182 -23.63 -0.67 6.47
CA GLU A 182 -24.23 0.45 7.20
C GLU A 182 -23.22 1.01 8.21
N THR A 183 -22.98 2.33 8.21
CA THR A 183 -21.89 2.99 8.97
C THR A 183 -21.92 2.65 10.47
N ARG A 184 -23.11 2.34 11.02
CA ARG A 184 -23.31 1.91 12.42
C ARG A 184 -22.77 0.51 12.73
N LYS A 185 -22.77 -0.43 11.78
CA LYS A 185 -22.29 -1.81 12.00
C LYS A 185 -20.76 -1.88 12.08
N ILE A 186 -20.05 -0.99 11.38
CA ILE A 186 -18.58 -0.91 11.40
C ILE A 186 -18.07 -0.59 12.81
N TYR A 187 -18.69 0.37 13.51
CA TYR A 187 -18.31 0.72 14.88
C TYR A 187 -18.55 -0.41 15.88
N ILE A 188 -19.64 -1.16 15.73
CA ILE A 188 -19.99 -2.28 16.63
C ILE A 188 -19.05 -3.48 16.40
N LEU A 189 -18.72 -3.79 15.14
CA LEU A 189 -17.76 -4.85 14.80
C LEU A 189 -16.34 -4.52 15.29
N LEU A 190 -15.89 -3.27 15.14
CA LEU A 190 -14.59 -2.82 15.67
C LEU A 190 -14.53 -2.85 17.20
N HIS A 191 -15.62 -2.47 17.88
CA HIS A 191 -15.67 -2.52 19.35
C HIS A 191 -15.68 -3.96 19.88
N SER A 192 -16.42 -4.87 19.23
CA SER A 192 -16.43 -6.29 19.62
C SER A 192 -15.11 -7.00 19.39
N LEU A 193 -14.32 -6.59 18.39
CA LEU A 193 -12.98 -7.18 18.12
C LEU A 193 -11.87 -6.67 19.05
N TYR A 194 -12.05 -5.49 19.67
CA TYR A 194 -11.11 -4.93 20.65
C TYR A 194 -11.45 -5.26 22.11
N CYS A 195 -12.67 -5.76 22.37
CA CYS A 195 -13.15 -6.15 23.71
C CYS A 195 -13.14 -7.67 23.96
N ILE A 196 -12.57 -8.47 23.05
CA ILE A 196 -12.28 -9.91 23.24
C ILE A 196 -10.77 -10.05 23.33
#